data_AF-A0A9X3QPL8-F1
#
_entry.id   AF-A0A9X3QPL8-F1
#
_cell.length_a   1.000
_cell.length_b   1.000
_cell.length_c   1.000
_cell.angle_alpha   90.00
_cell.angle_beta   90.00
_cell.angle_gamma   90.00
#
_symmetry.space_group_name_H-M   'P 1'
#
loop_
_entity.id
_entity.type
_entity.pdbx_description
1 polymer ?
#
loop_
_entity_poly.entity_id
_entity_poly.type
_entity_poly.pdbx_seq_one_letter_code
_entity_poly.pdbx_strand_id
1 'polypeptide(L)'
;MPSQEIVGFDNPRAQIDWDEFLLENSVNKGKKYIAIIDSGNQEVDFTTTFYGFCVISHRFKLLLEEYRLTDCMVVPLEFNKQLSQQFYLLIDPLRYDCVDETNSDFQKFIENDPVRPDLAGHYRAFFKLIIDAEKTENADFFRIDKENATIIVSQNIKDIYETNHLTGACFTKVTVGQ
;
A
#
# COMPACT_ATOMS: atom_id res chain seq x y z
N MET A 1 -27.99 -15.21 5.65
CA MET A 1 -26.62 -15.62 6.02
C MET A 1 -26.02 -14.47 6.79
N PRO A 2 -25.46 -14.69 7.99
CA PRO A 2 -24.90 -13.59 8.76
C PRO A 2 -23.70 -13.05 7.99
N SER A 3 -23.75 -11.76 7.67
CA SER A 3 -22.60 -11.00 7.20
C SER A 3 -21.49 -11.16 8.23
N GLN A 4 -20.37 -11.77 7.86
CA GLN A 4 -19.15 -11.65 8.65
C GLN A 4 -18.75 -10.17 8.61
N GLU A 5 -19.19 -9.42 9.61
CA GLU A 5 -18.59 -8.12 9.95
C GLU A 5 -17.16 -8.42 10.36
N ILE A 6 -16.21 -8.17 9.46
CA ILE A 6 -14.83 -7.96 9.88
C ILE A 6 -14.85 -6.58 10.54
N VAL A 7 -15.14 -6.57 11.84
CA VAL A 7 -14.81 -5.45 12.72
C VAL A 7 -13.30 -5.28 12.58
N GLY A 8 -12.90 -4.06 12.19
CA GLY A 8 -11.62 -3.76 11.56
C GLY A 8 -10.44 -4.55 12.12
N PHE A 9 -9.63 -5.11 11.22
CA PHE A 9 -8.31 -5.74 11.42
C PHE A 9 -7.79 -5.66 12.87
N ASP A 10 -8.29 -6.48 13.79
CA ASP A 10 -8.12 -6.26 15.23
C ASP A 10 -6.80 -6.90 15.74
N ASN A 11 -5.70 -6.65 15.03
CA ASN A 11 -4.38 -7.09 15.47
C ASN A 11 -3.29 -6.05 15.16
N PRO A 12 -2.97 -5.14 16.10
CA PRO A 12 -1.93 -4.13 15.93
C PRO A 12 -0.50 -4.70 15.85
N ARG A 13 -0.32 -6.02 15.96
CA ARG A 13 0.99 -6.70 15.86
C ARG A 13 1.12 -7.68 14.70
N ALA A 14 0.01 -8.17 14.15
CA ALA A 14 0.08 -8.89 12.89
C ALA A 14 0.23 -7.83 11.80
N GLN A 15 1.42 -7.75 11.21
CA GLN A 15 1.41 -7.55 9.77
C GLN A 15 0.46 -8.61 9.23
N ILE A 16 -0.63 -8.13 8.65
CA ILE A 16 -1.55 -9.00 7.94
C ILE A 16 -0.70 -9.83 7.00
N ASP A 17 -0.90 -11.15 7.04
CA ASP A 17 -0.33 -12.01 6.04
C ASP A 17 -0.92 -11.55 4.70
N TRP A 18 -0.11 -10.77 3.97
CA TRP A 18 -0.54 -10.14 2.73
C TRP A 18 -0.89 -11.21 1.70
N ASP A 19 -0.24 -12.37 1.74
CA ASP A 19 -0.52 -13.48 0.84
C ASP A 19 -1.87 -14.11 1.18
N GLU A 20 -2.18 -14.32 2.47
CA GLU A 20 -3.51 -14.77 2.91
C GLU A 20 -4.60 -13.76 2.53
N PHE A 21 -4.36 -12.47 2.78
CA PHE A 21 -5.30 -11.40 2.41
C PHE A 21 -5.56 -11.35 0.89
N LEU A 22 -4.50 -11.41 0.07
CA LEU A 22 -4.61 -11.40 -1.39
C LEU A 22 -5.33 -12.67 -1.91
N LEU A 23 -5.03 -13.84 -1.34
CA LEU A 23 -5.68 -15.10 -1.67
C LEU A 23 -7.18 -15.04 -1.40
N GLU A 24 -7.59 -14.54 -0.22
CA GLU A 24 -9.01 -14.38 0.13
C GLU A 24 -9.75 -13.39 -0.77
N ASN A 25 -9.07 -12.33 -1.22
CA ASN A 25 -9.66 -11.24 -1.99
C ASN A 25 -9.72 -11.50 -3.49
N SER A 26 -8.84 -12.35 -4.03
CA SER A 26 -8.92 -12.78 -5.43
C SER A 26 -10.15 -13.65 -5.73
N VAL A 27 -10.74 -14.28 -4.70
CA VAL A 27 -11.78 -15.33 -4.85
C VAL A 27 -13.21 -14.83 -4.53
N ASN A 28 -13.40 -13.79 -3.71
CA ASN A 28 -14.72 -13.51 -3.11
C ASN A 28 -15.35 -12.16 -3.50
N LYS A 29 -16.20 -12.15 -4.53
CA LYS A 29 -16.89 -10.96 -5.09
C LYS A 29 -17.96 -10.32 -4.20
N GLY A 30 -18.25 -10.86 -3.01
CA GLY A 30 -19.37 -10.44 -2.16
C GLY A 30 -18.97 -9.84 -0.80
N LYS A 31 -17.67 -9.77 -0.46
CA LYS A 31 -17.23 -9.21 0.81
C LYS A 31 -17.41 -7.68 0.80
N LYS A 32 -17.99 -7.16 1.88
CA LYS A 32 -18.04 -5.73 2.17
C LYS A 32 -16.99 -5.40 3.20
N TYR A 33 -16.20 -4.37 2.93
CA TYR A 33 -15.21 -3.86 3.88
C TYR A 33 -15.77 -2.63 4.57
N ILE A 34 -15.63 -2.56 5.89
CA ILE A 34 -16.01 -1.40 6.70
C ILE A 34 -14.73 -0.83 7.31
N ALA A 35 -14.45 0.45 7.05
CA ALA A 35 -13.38 1.20 7.68
C ALA A 35 -13.92 2.11 8.78
N ILE A 36 -13.13 2.26 9.83
CA ILE A 36 -13.39 3.15 10.96
C ILE A 36 -12.44 4.34 10.86
N ILE A 37 -12.99 5.55 10.94
CA ILE A 37 -12.19 6.78 10.96
C ILE A 37 -11.97 7.20 12.41
N ASP A 38 -10.81 6.84 12.94
CA ASP A 38 -10.38 7.20 14.31
C ASP A 38 -9.76 8.60 14.40
N SER A 39 -9.19 9.09 13.30
CA SER A 39 -8.56 10.42 13.24
C SER A 39 -8.62 10.99 11.81
N GLY A 40 -8.35 12.30 11.68
CA GLY A 40 -8.46 13.04 10.41
C GLY A 40 -9.70 13.94 10.37
N ASN A 41 -9.56 15.10 9.72
CA ASN A 41 -10.59 16.13 9.63
C ASN A 41 -10.93 16.53 8.18
N GLN A 42 -10.23 15.97 7.20
CA GLN A 42 -10.38 16.28 5.78
C GLN A 42 -10.35 14.99 4.96
N GLU A 43 -11.24 14.94 3.97
CA GLU A 43 -11.22 13.91 2.94
C GLU A 43 -10.08 14.21 1.95
N VAL A 44 -9.28 13.19 1.62
CA VAL A 44 -8.12 13.29 0.71
C VAL A 44 -8.19 12.20 -0.36
N ASP A 45 -7.47 12.36 -1.46
CA ASP A 45 -7.51 11.39 -2.57
C ASP A 45 -6.73 10.10 -2.31
N PHE A 46 -5.75 10.15 -1.41
CA PHE A 46 -4.95 9.01 -1.00
C PHE A 46 -4.61 9.10 0.49
N THR A 47 -4.70 7.99 1.21
CA THR A 47 -4.14 7.84 2.55
C THR A 47 -3.79 6.38 2.81
N THR A 48 -2.97 6.12 3.83
CA THR A 48 -2.78 4.76 4.35
C THR A 48 -3.47 4.58 5.69
N THR A 49 -3.99 3.39 5.95
CA THR A 49 -4.48 3.01 7.29
C THR A 49 -3.31 2.71 8.22
N PHE A 50 -3.59 2.53 9.52
CA PHE A 50 -2.60 2.04 10.49
C PHE A 50 -1.97 0.70 10.09
N TYR A 51 -2.70 -0.13 9.34
CA TYR A 51 -2.24 -1.45 8.86
C TYR A 51 -1.50 -1.38 7.52
N GLY A 52 -1.25 -0.18 6.97
CA GLY A 52 -0.52 0.01 5.72
C GLY A 52 -1.37 -0.12 4.45
N PHE A 53 -2.67 -0.46 4.57
CA PHE A 53 -3.59 -0.47 3.44
C PHE A 53 -3.77 0.91 2.81
N CYS A 54 -3.77 0.96 1.49
CA CYS A 54 -4.04 2.16 0.70
C CYS A 54 -5.54 2.42 0.57
N VAL A 55 -5.99 3.62 0.89
CA VAL A 55 -7.35 4.08 0.69
C VAL A 55 -7.33 5.22 -0.31
N ILE A 56 -8.18 5.13 -1.34
CA ILE A 56 -8.27 6.11 -2.42
C ILE A 56 -9.68 6.68 -2.56
N SER A 57 -9.77 7.93 -3.02
CA SER A 57 -11.04 8.56 -3.39
C SER A 57 -11.64 7.95 -4.66
N HIS A 58 -12.93 8.18 -4.87
CA HIS A 58 -13.59 7.86 -6.14
C HIS A 58 -12.92 8.55 -7.33
N ARG A 59 -12.48 9.80 -7.16
CA ARG A 59 -11.77 10.55 -8.20
C ARG A 59 -10.48 9.85 -8.61
N PHE A 60 -9.67 9.43 -7.65
CA PHE A 60 -8.42 8.73 -7.98
C PHE A 60 -8.69 7.38 -8.65
N LYS A 61 -9.69 6.63 -8.17
CA LYS A 61 -10.13 5.36 -8.80
C LYS A 61 -10.44 5.54 -10.30
N LEU A 62 -11.16 6.59 -10.69
CA LEU A 62 -11.49 6.83 -12.10
C LEU A 62 -10.25 7.12 -12.95
N LEU A 63 -9.27 7.83 -12.39
CA LEU A 63 -7.99 8.08 -13.07
C LEU A 63 -7.20 6.77 -13.26
N LEU A 64 -7.17 5.87 -12.28
CA LEU A 64 -6.52 4.57 -12.45
C LEU A 64 -7.12 3.79 -13.64
N GLU A 65 -8.44 3.84 -13.81
CA GLU A 65 -9.13 3.21 -14.95
C GLU A 65 -8.86 3.92 -16.28
N GLU A 66 -8.91 5.25 -16.30
CA GLU A 66 -8.65 6.07 -17.49
C GLU A 66 -7.25 5.80 -18.05
N TYR A 67 -6.24 5.75 -17.17
CA TYR A 67 -4.84 5.49 -17.51
C TYR A 67 -4.52 3.99 -17.61
N ARG A 68 -5.52 3.12 -17.37
CA ARG A 68 -5.41 1.65 -17.47
C ARG A 68 -4.29 1.07 -16.59
N LEU A 69 -4.15 1.56 -15.36
CA LEU A 69 -3.21 1.01 -14.39
C LEU A 69 -3.71 -0.35 -13.89
N THR A 70 -2.92 -1.40 -14.15
CA THR A 70 -3.30 -2.80 -13.88
C THR A 70 -2.60 -3.43 -12.68
N ASP A 71 -1.63 -2.72 -12.08
CA ASP A 71 -0.79 -3.24 -11.00
C ASP A 71 -1.48 -3.26 -9.63
N CYS A 72 -2.71 -2.78 -9.57
CA CYS A 72 -3.51 -2.73 -8.36
C CYS A 72 -4.95 -3.17 -8.62
N MET A 73 -5.64 -3.60 -7.57
CA MET A 73 -7.09 -3.85 -7.59
C MET A 73 -7.80 -2.84 -6.69
N VAL A 74 -9.05 -2.54 -6.99
CA VAL A 74 -9.83 -1.56 -6.23
C VAL A 74 -11.12 -2.19 -5.74
N VAL A 75 -11.36 -2.14 -4.42
CA VAL A 75 -12.60 -2.67 -3.82
C VAL A 75 -13.34 -1.57 -3.03
N PRO A 76 -14.68 -1.47 -3.13
CA PRO A 76 -15.44 -0.47 -2.40
C PRO A 76 -15.30 -0.61 -0.88
N LEU A 77 -15.22 0.53 -0.20
CA LEU A 77 -15.09 0.61 1.26
C LEU A 77 -16.28 1.37 1.85
N GLU A 78 -16.98 0.75 2.80
CA GLU A 78 -18.02 1.42 3.58
C GLU A 78 -17.39 2.03 4.84
N PHE A 79 -17.99 3.10 5.36
CA PHE A 79 -17.48 3.81 6.54
C PHE A 79 -18.55 3.91 7.62
N ASN A 80 -18.11 3.94 8.87
CA ASN A 80 -18.98 4.20 10.01
C ASN A 80 -19.49 5.65 10.11
N LYS A 81 -19.08 6.52 9.19
CA LYS A 81 -19.46 7.93 9.09
C LYS A 81 -19.90 8.24 7.66
N GLN A 82 -20.82 9.19 7.52
CA GLN A 82 -21.20 9.71 6.21
C GLN A 82 -20.07 10.59 5.67
N LEU A 83 -19.58 10.26 4.48
CA LEU A 83 -18.57 11.01 3.73
C LEU A 83 -19.20 11.70 2.53
N SER A 84 -18.50 12.69 1.97
CA SER A 84 -18.98 13.45 0.82
C SER A 84 -18.93 12.64 -0.49
N GLN A 85 -18.12 11.57 -0.52
CA GLN A 85 -17.93 10.70 -1.67
C GLN A 85 -17.64 9.25 -1.24
N GLN A 86 -17.67 8.33 -2.22
CA GLN A 86 -17.25 6.95 -2.04
C GLN A 86 -15.72 6.85 -1.99
N PHE A 87 -15.21 5.97 -1.14
CA PHE A 87 -13.79 5.61 -1.08
C PHE A 87 -13.60 4.12 -1.32
N TYR A 88 -12.36 3.76 -1.61
CA TYR A 88 -12.01 2.40 -2.01
C TYR A 88 -10.72 1.98 -1.34
N LEU A 89 -10.61 0.71 -1.04
CA LEU A 89 -9.35 0.08 -0.73
C LEU A 89 -8.61 -0.19 -2.05
N LEU A 90 -7.40 0.34 -2.18
CA LEU A 90 -6.46 0.00 -3.25
C LEU A 90 -5.60 -1.16 -2.73
N ILE A 91 -5.74 -2.31 -3.37
CA ILE A 91 -4.99 -3.53 -3.09
C ILE A 91 -3.76 -3.53 -3.99
N ASP A 92 -2.60 -3.63 -3.37
CA ASP A 92 -1.29 -3.63 -4.02
C ASP A 92 -0.65 -5.03 -3.99
N PRO A 93 -0.87 -5.91 -4.98
CA PRO A 93 -0.36 -7.27 -4.93
C PRO A 93 1.14 -7.41 -5.21
N LEU A 94 1.74 -6.47 -5.95
CA LEU A 94 3.11 -6.63 -6.44
C LEU A 94 4.15 -6.38 -5.34
N ARG A 95 5.10 -7.32 -5.22
CA ARG A 95 6.23 -7.29 -4.28
C ARG A 95 7.50 -7.69 -5.03
N TYR A 96 8.55 -6.86 -4.96
CA TYR A 96 9.80 -7.11 -5.67
C TYR A 96 11.03 -7.02 -4.76
N ASP A 97 11.90 -8.04 -4.80
CA ASP A 97 13.24 -8.01 -4.19
C ASP A 97 14.21 -7.20 -5.07
N CYS A 98 13.97 -5.89 -5.11
CA CYS A 98 14.61 -4.95 -6.04
C CYS A 98 15.63 -4.04 -5.37
N VAL A 99 15.89 -4.17 -4.06
CA VAL A 99 16.83 -3.30 -3.36
C VAL A 99 18.26 -3.66 -3.76
N ASP A 100 19.03 -2.65 -4.17
CA ASP A 100 20.48 -2.78 -4.28
C ASP A 100 21.09 -2.61 -2.89
N GLU A 101 21.25 -3.72 -2.17
CA GLU A 101 21.85 -3.73 -0.83
C GLU A 101 23.32 -3.28 -0.82
N THR A 102 24.02 -3.26 -1.96
CA THR A 102 25.42 -2.82 -2.02
C THR A 102 25.54 -1.30 -1.95
N ASN A 103 24.62 -0.60 -2.62
CA ASN A 103 24.69 0.86 -2.74
C ASN A 103 23.65 1.61 -1.87
N SER A 104 22.71 0.89 -1.26
CA SER A 104 21.74 1.40 -0.29
C SER A 104 22.32 1.50 1.12
N ASP A 105 21.73 2.36 1.94
CA ASP A 105 21.99 2.46 3.38
C ASP A 105 20.70 2.14 4.14
N PHE A 106 20.72 1.04 4.90
CA PHE A 106 19.54 0.46 5.52
C PHE A 106 19.86 -0.27 6.83
N GLN A 107 18.82 -0.54 7.60
CA GLN A 107 18.86 -1.44 8.76
C GLN A 107 17.92 -2.61 8.54
N LYS A 108 18.33 -3.79 9.00
CA LYS A 108 17.48 -4.98 9.10
C LYS A 108 17.17 -5.29 10.56
N PHE A 109 16.05 -5.96 10.79
CA PHE A 109 15.78 -6.54 12.12
C PHE A 109 16.79 -7.64 12.41
N ILE A 110 17.27 -7.68 13.65
CA ILE A 110 18.20 -8.71 14.13
C ILE A 110 17.42 -9.97 14.54
N GLU A 111 18.06 -11.14 14.50
CA GLU A 111 17.41 -12.42 14.83
C GLU A 111 16.73 -12.46 16.21
N ASN A 112 17.26 -11.73 17.18
CA ASN A 112 16.72 -11.64 18.54
C ASN A 112 16.21 -10.23 18.85
N ASP A 113 15.58 -9.57 17.87
CA ASP A 113 15.01 -8.24 18.10
C ASP A 113 14.00 -8.32 19.25
N PRO A 114 14.09 -7.46 20.28
CA PRO A 114 13.26 -7.58 21.48
C PRO A 114 11.78 -7.28 21.22
N VAL A 115 11.45 -6.65 20.09
CA VAL A 115 10.08 -6.25 19.72
C VAL A 115 9.55 -7.09 18.58
N ARG A 116 10.36 -7.35 17.53
CA ARG A 116 9.95 -8.03 16.30
C ARG A 116 10.95 -9.11 15.86
N PRO A 117 11.14 -10.19 16.63
CA PRO A 117 11.99 -11.31 16.23
C PRO A 117 11.44 -12.05 15.00
N ASP A 118 10.12 -11.95 14.75
CA ASP A 118 9.44 -12.50 13.57
C ASP A 118 9.87 -11.84 12.25
N LEU A 119 10.48 -10.65 12.32
CA LEU A 119 10.96 -9.90 11.16
C LEU A 119 12.47 -10.04 10.92
N ALA A 120 13.15 -10.96 11.60
CA ALA A 120 14.58 -11.17 11.43
C ALA A 120 15.01 -11.19 9.95
N GLY A 121 15.97 -10.33 9.58
CA GLY A 121 16.45 -10.20 8.21
C GLY A 121 15.60 -9.33 7.27
N HIS A 122 14.39 -8.93 7.66
CA HIS A 122 13.56 -7.97 6.93
C HIS A 122 14.09 -6.54 7.11
N TYR A 123 13.77 -5.67 6.15
CA TYR A 123 14.14 -4.27 6.24
C TYR A 123 13.35 -3.58 7.34
N ARG A 124 14.07 -2.83 8.16
CA ARG A 124 13.53 -2.02 9.25
C ARG A 124 13.43 -0.55 8.87
N ALA A 125 14.44 -0.04 8.18
CA ALA A 125 14.50 1.35 7.75
C ALA A 125 15.49 1.51 6.59
N PHE A 126 15.22 2.49 5.72
CA PHE A 126 16.14 2.96 4.69
C PHE A 126 16.54 4.40 4.98
N PHE A 127 17.85 4.68 5.03
CA PHE A 127 18.41 6.03 5.06
C PHE A 127 18.76 6.50 3.64
N LYS A 128 19.08 5.55 2.76
CA LYS A 128 19.27 5.74 1.33
C LYS A 128 18.75 4.51 0.61
N LEU A 129 17.72 4.67 -0.21
CA LEU A 129 17.15 3.60 -1.01
C LEU A 129 17.61 3.71 -2.46
N ILE A 130 18.29 2.67 -2.94
CA ILE A 130 18.57 2.44 -4.35
C ILE A 130 17.89 1.14 -4.76
N ILE A 131 17.11 1.19 -5.83
CA ILE A 131 16.46 0.01 -6.41
C ILE A 131 17.03 -0.30 -7.79
N ASP A 132 17.05 -1.58 -8.13
CA ASP A 132 17.30 -2.10 -9.46
C ASP A 132 15.97 -2.16 -10.23
N ALA A 133 15.80 -1.30 -11.23
CA ALA A 133 14.58 -1.21 -12.02
C ALA A 133 14.35 -2.42 -12.93
N GLU A 134 15.40 -3.20 -13.26
CA GLU A 134 15.22 -4.41 -14.06
C GLU A 134 14.46 -5.49 -13.29
N LYS A 135 14.47 -5.41 -11.94
CA LYS A 135 13.77 -6.34 -11.04
C LYS A 135 12.33 -5.94 -10.72
N THR A 136 11.82 -4.84 -11.25
CA THR A 136 10.47 -4.34 -10.92
C THR A 136 9.45 -4.60 -12.02
N GLU A 137 9.82 -5.35 -13.07
CA GLU A 137 8.95 -5.69 -14.21
C GLU A 137 8.28 -4.47 -14.89
N ASN A 138 8.88 -3.28 -14.75
CA ASN A 138 8.30 -1.99 -15.16
C ASN A 138 6.92 -1.68 -14.52
N ALA A 139 6.64 -2.22 -13.33
CA ALA A 139 5.42 -1.91 -12.59
C ALA A 139 5.33 -0.43 -12.20
N ASP A 140 4.13 0.13 -12.34
CA ASP A 140 3.75 1.48 -11.96
C ASP A 140 3.45 1.61 -10.46
N PHE A 141 3.06 0.53 -9.78
CA PHE A 141 2.72 0.51 -8.35
C PHE A 141 3.12 -0.81 -7.68
N PHE A 142 4.00 -0.79 -6.68
CA PHE A 142 4.42 -2.00 -5.96
C PHE A 142 5.01 -1.68 -4.58
N ARG A 143 5.33 -2.72 -3.80
CA ARG A 143 6.15 -2.59 -2.58
C ARG A 143 7.43 -3.42 -2.67
N ILE A 144 8.39 -3.08 -1.82
CA ILE A 144 9.66 -3.77 -1.72
C ILE A 144 9.46 -5.11 -0.99
N ASP A 145 10.05 -6.20 -1.47
CA ASP A 145 10.00 -7.47 -0.74
C ASP A 145 10.72 -7.35 0.62
N LYS A 146 10.20 -8.05 1.64
CA LYS A 146 10.66 -7.97 3.03
C LYS A 146 10.61 -6.56 3.63
N GLU A 147 9.79 -5.68 3.06
CA GLU A 147 9.45 -4.36 3.61
C GLU A 147 7.98 -4.04 3.32
N ASN A 148 7.22 -3.63 4.34
CA ASN A 148 5.76 -3.50 4.18
C ASN A 148 5.26 -2.05 4.21
N ALA A 149 6.11 -1.06 4.48
CA ALA A 149 5.66 0.32 4.68
C ALA A 149 5.81 1.18 3.42
N THR A 150 6.81 0.92 2.59
CA THR A 150 7.17 1.74 1.44
C THR A 150 6.36 1.32 0.22
N ILE A 151 5.70 2.31 -0.39
CA ILE A 151 5.01 2.18 -1.67
C ILE A 151 5.88 2.84 -2.72
N ILE A 152 6.27 2.08 -3.73
CA ILE A 152 7.00 2.59 -4.89
C ILE A 152 5.99 2.82 -6.00
N VAL A 153 6.08 3.99 -6.61
CA VAL A 153 5.30 4.34 -7.79
C VAL A 153 6.20 4.84 -8.90
N SER A 154 5.79 4.63 -10.15
CA SER A 154 6.48 5.20 -11.29
C SER A 154 6.22 6.70 -11.44
N GLN A 155 6.93 7.31 -12.39
CA GLN A 155 6.68 8.68 -12.81
C GLN A 155 5.26 8.87 -13.38
N ASN A 156 4.68 7.84 -14.02
CA ASN A 156 3.33 7.90 -14.58
C ASN A 156 2.28 8.19 -13.49
N ILE A 157 2.34 7.46 -12.37
CA ILE A 157 1.43 7.71 -11.23
C ILE A 157 1.66 9.09 -10.62
N LYS A 158 2.92 9.51 -10.47
CA LYS A 158 3.24 10.85 -9.98
C LYS A 158 2.67 11.94 -10.89
N ASP A 159 2.78 11.79 -12.20
CA ASP A 159 2.26 12.76 -13.18
C ASP A 159 0.73 12.82 -13.16
N ILE A 160 0.04 11.68 -13.06
CA ILE A 160 -1.41 11.61 -12.84
C ILE A 160 -1.78 12.38 -11.58
N TYR A 161 -1.05 12.16 -10.50
CA TYR A 161 -1.31 12.77 -9.21
C TYR A 161 -1.16 14.30 -9.23
N GLU A 162 -0.05 14.79 -9.79
CA GLU A 162 0.28 16.22 -9.85
C GLU A 162 -0.61 16.97 -10.84
N THR A 163 -0.85 16.41 -12.04
CA THR A 163 -1.66 17.03 -13.09
C THR A 163 -3.12 17.18 -12.66
N ASN A 164 -3.64 16.24 -11.88
CA ASN A 164 -5.03 16.25 -11.41
C ASN A 164 -5.20 16.86 -10.02
N HIS A 165 -4.12 17.37 -9.42
CA HIS A 165 -4.10 17.98 -8.09
C HIS A 165 -4.76 17.06 -7.04
N LEU A 166 -4.33 15.79 -7.00
CA LEU A 166 -4.75 14.86 -5.96
C LEU A 166 -4.12 15.24 -4.62
N THR A 167 -4.76 14.87 -3.51
CA THR A 167 -4.37 15.24 -2.14
C THR A 167 -4.11 14.03 -1.24
N GLY A 168 -3.29 14.21 -0.20
CA GLY A 168 -3.00 13.19 0.82
C GLY A 168 -1.72 12.35 0.65
N ALA A 169 -0.96 12.54 -0.42
CA ALA A 169 0.33 11.91 -0.64
C ALA A 169 1.44 12.94 -0.91
N CYS A 170 2.67 12.59 -0.53
CA CYS A 170 3.88 13.31 -0.87
C CYS A 170 4.87 12.33 -1.50
N PHE A 171 5.57 12.77 -2.56
CA PHE A 171 6.54 11.92 -3.25
C PHE A 171 7.95 12.23 -2.80
N THR A 172 8.70 11.17 -2.47
CA THR A 172 10.15 11.24 -2.28
C THR A 172 10.82 10.51 -3.43
N LYS A 173 11.81 11.16 -4.06
CA LYS A 173 12.53 10.55 -5.19
C LYS A 173 13.30 9.31 -4.72
N VAL A 174 13.08 8.20 -5.40
CA VAL A 174 13.90 6.98 -5.25
C VAL A 174 14.98 6.98 -6.32
N THR A 175 16.18 6.52 -5.95
CA THR A 175 17.29 6.41 -6.89
C THR A 175 17.24 5.04 -7.55
N VAL A 176 17.41 5.00 -8.87
CA VAL A 176 17.48 3.76 -9.64
C VAL A 176 18.96 3.48 -9.94
N GLY A 177 19.44 2.32 -9.49
CA GLY A 177 20.76 1.80 -9.83
C GLY A 177 20.79 1.29 -11.27
N GLN A 178 21.99 1.25 -11.86
CA GLN A 178 22.24 0.56 -13.13
C GLN A 178 22.74 -0.85 -12.88
#